data_AF-A0A7L0WEQ7-F1
#
_entry.id   AF-A0A7L0WEQ7-F1
#
_cell.length_a   1.000
_cell.length_b   1.000
_cell.length_c   1.000
_cell.angle_alpha   90.00
_cell.angle_beta   90.00
_cell.angle_gamma   90.00
#
_symmetry.space_group_name_H-M   'P 1'
#
loop_
_entity.id
_entity.type
_entity.pdbx_description
1 polymer ?
#
loop_
_entity_poly.entity_id
_entity_poly.type
_entity_poly.pdbx_seq_one_letter_code
_entity_poly.pdbx_strand_id
1 'polypeptide(L)'
;ISNYSDSPQKVGKSLDTCLNWAQSKIPTEQHSQTPLYLGATTSMRQLNLSHPTLAHDLLAALTVALKSSPFDFQGAQILSSLKQEAFNWVAVNYVLENFFKYDWRGQLVPSRKRMAGVLSIGGTSTQLTSRTEEGNQVPEEGVRLQLYGQTHNVYTHRCPCHGTDQLRSRLLSMLIQV
;
A
#
# COMPACT_ATOMS: atom_id res chain seq x y z
N ILE A 1 10.37 -8.73 6.90
CA ILE A 1 9.98 -9.83 5.98
C ILE A 1 11.14 -10.19 5.04
N SER A 2 11.63 -9.26 4.22
CA SER A 2 12.81 -9.50 3.34
C SER A 2 14.11 -9.85 4.08
N ASN A 3 14.20 -9.54 5.38
CA ASN A 3 15.36 -9.90 6.21
C ASN A 3 15.32 -11.34 6.74
N TYR A 4 14.28 -12.14 6.40
CA TYR A 4 14.15 -13.53 6.81
C TYR A 4 14.59 -14.52 5.73
N SER A 5 15.45 -14.08 4.80
CA SER A 5 15.94 -14.87 3.67
C SER A 5 16.50 -16.24 4.09
N ASP A 6 17.15 -16.30 5.24
CA ASP A 6 17.81 -17.53 5.74
C ASP A 6 16.87 -18.45 6.53
N SER A 7 15.65 -18.00 6.85
CA SER A 7 14.67 -18.81 7.59
C SER A 7 13.23 -18.36 7.31
N PRO A 8 12.70 -18.64 6.10
CA PRO A 8 11.37 -18.20 5.69
C PRO A 8 10.27 -18.68 6.64
N GLN A 9 10.40 -19.90 7.16
CA GLN A 9 9.43 -20.49 8.11
C GLN A 9 9.27 -19.69 9.41
N LYS A 10 10.28 -18.92 9.82
CA LYS A 10 10.24 -18.09 11.04
C LYS A 10 9.54 -16.75 10.82
N VAL A 11 9.28 -16.36 9.56
CA VAL A 11 8.69 -15.06 9.27
C VAL A 11 7.26 -14.94 9.81
N GLY A 12 6.51 -16.04 9.89
CA GLY A 12 5.17 -16.06 10.47
C GLY A 12 5.16 -15.55 11.92
N LYS A 13 6.14 -16.01 12.72
CA LYS A 13 6.29 -15.59 14.13
C LYS A 13 6.56 -14.10 14.31
N SER A 14 7.06 -13.43 13.26
CA SER A 14 7.24 -11.97 13.32
C SER A 14 5.92 -11.20 13.41
N LEU A 15 4.80 -11.84 13.05
CA LEU A 15 3.46 -11.26 13.11
C LEU A 15 2.73 -11.52 14.42
N ASP A 16 3.18 -12.50 15.23
CA ASP A 16 2.47 -12.95 16.43
C ASP A 16 2.18 -11.78 17.39
N THR A 17 3.16 -10.91 17.62
CA THR A 17 3.00 -9.73 18.48
C THR A 17 1.87 -8.82 17.99
N CYS A 18 1.80 -8.55 16.68
CA CYS A 18 0.78 -7.68 16.10
C CYS A 18 -0.60 -8.37 16.05
N LEU A 19 -0.64 -9.67 15.75
CA LEU A 19 -1.88 -10.43 15.71
C LEU A 19 -2.50 -10.60 17.10
N ASN A 20 -1.68 -10.88 18.12
CA ASN A 20 -2.15 -10.96 19.50
C ASN A 20 -2.67 -9.61 20.00
N TRP A 21 -1.98 -8.52 19.64
CA TRP A 21 -2.48 -7.18 19.91
C TRP A 21 -3.83 -6.91 19.22
N ALA A 22 -3.97 -7.25 17.94
CA ALA A 22 -5.23 -7.07 17.22
C ALA A 22 -6.37 -7.89 17.85
N GLN A 23 -6.11 -9.12 18.26
CA GLN A 23 -7.09 -9.98 18.97
C GLN A 23 -7.55 -9.36 20.29
N SER A 24 -6.64 -8.68 21.01
CA SER A 24 -6.99 -7.98 22.26
C SER A 24 -7.84 -6.71 22.05
N LYS A 25 -7.84 -6.14 20.84
CA LYS A 25 -8.53 -4.88 20.52
C LYS A 25 -9.89 -5.10 19.86
N ILE A 26 -10.04 -6.17 19.11
CA ILE A 26 -11.29 -6.51 18.43
C ILE A 26 -12.11 -7.42 19.37
N PRO A 27 -13.40 -7.14 19.60
CA PRO A 27 -14.26 -8.03 20.37
C PRO A 27 -14.26 -9.47 19.82
N THR A 28 -14.25 -10.46 20.71
CA THR A 28 -14.13 -11.88 20.33
C THR A 28 -15.23 -12.34 19.37
N GLU A 29 -16.44 -11.80 19.54
CA GLU A 29 -17.60 -12.12 18.70
C GLU A 29 -17.43 -11.62 17.26
N GLN A 30 -16.57 -10.63 17.05
CA GLN A 30 -16.29 -10.02 15.74
C GLN A 30 -15.06 -10.62 15.05
N HIS A 31 -14.29 -11.48 15.72
CA HIS A 31 -13.04 -12.01 15.15
C HIS A 31 -13.30 -12.71 13.81
N SER A 32 -14.23 -13.66 13.78
CA SER A 32 -14.56 -14.46 12.58
C SER A 32 -15.16 -13.65 11.42
N GLN A 33 -15.61 -12.42 11.67
CA GLN A 33 -16.18 -11.53 10.66
C GLN A 33 -15.22 -10.41 10.24
N THR A 34 -14.07 -10.30 10.91
CA THR A 34 -13.10 -9.24 10.63
C THR A 34 -12.18 -9.68 9.51
N PRO A 35 -12.22 -9.02 8.33
CA PRO A 35 -11.42 -9.45 7.19
C PRO A 35 -9.95 -9.03 7.39
N LEU A 36 -9.05 -9.97 7.09
CA LEU A 36 -7.61 -9.80 7.21
C LEU A 36 -6.94 -9.98 5.85
N TYR A 37 -6.20 -8.95 5.42
CA TYR A 37 -5.47 -8.92 4.16
C TYR A 37 -3.97 -8.68 4.41
N LEU A 38 -3.12 -9.26 3.56
CA LEU A 38 -1.69 -8.95 3.52
C LEU A 38 -1.29 -8.38 2.16
N GLY A 39 -0.88 -7.12 2.15
CA GLY A 39 -0.31 -6.45 0.96
C GLY A 39 1.19 -6.30 1.08
N ALA A 40 1.95 -7.07 0.30
CA ALA A 40 3.40 -6.92 0.23
C ALA A 40 3.80 -5.93 -0.87
N THR A 41 4.74 -5.03 -0.59
CA THR A 41 5.07 -3.89 -1.47
C THR A 41 6.47 -3.99 -2.07
N THR A 42 7.22 -2.88 -2.12
CA THR A 42 8.48 -2.72 -2.88
C THR A 42 9.52 -3.80 -2.57
N SER A 43 9.72 -4.13 -1.29
CA SER A 43 10.76 -5.10 -0.88
C SER A 43 10.47 -6.51 -1.39
N MET A 44 9.22 -6.98 -1.30
CA MET A 44 8.83 -8.29 -1.81
C MET A 44 8.77 -8.33 -3.34
N ARG A 45 8.41 -7.22 -4.00
CA ARG A 45 8.53 -7.11 -5.47
C ARG A 45 9.97 -7.32 -5.93
N GLN A 46 10.91 -6.64 -5.30
CA GLN A 46 12.33 -6.79 -5.61
C GLN A 46 12.81 -8.22 -5.32
N LEU A 47 12.42 -8.79 -4.19
CA LEU A 47 12.77 -10.16 -3.84
C LEU A 47 12.21 -11.17 -4.84
N ASN A 48 10.99 -10.99 -5.33
CA ASN A 48 10.38 -11.86 -6.33
C ASN A 48 11.11 -11.82 -7.69
N LEU A 49 11.75 -10.70 -8.04
CA LEU A 49 12.58 -10.59 -9.24
C LEU A 49 13.95 -11.25 -9.07
N SER A 50 14.58 -11.12 -7.89
CA SER A 50 15.92 -11.67 -7.65
C SER A 50 15.91 -13.14 -7.21
N HIS A 51 14.96 -13.53 -6.36
CA HIS A 51 14.83 -14.84 -5.74
C HIS A 51 13.35 -15.26 -5.64
N PRO A 52 12.72 -15.66 -6.76
CA PRO A 52 11.28 -15.93 -6.82
C PRO A 52 10.83 -17.04 -5.87
N THR A 53 11.59 -18.14 -5.75
CA THR A 53 11.28 -19.25 -4.83
C THR A 53 11.24 -18.76 -3.38
N LEU A 54 12.23 -17.96 -2.97
CA LEU A 54 12.29 -17.41 -1.63
C LEU A 54 11.13 -16.45 -1.34
N ALA A 55 10.76 -15.60 -2.31
CA ALA A 55 9.61 -14.72 -2.18
C ALA A 55 8.29 -15.51 -2.02
N HIS A 56 8.15 -16.61 -2.77
CA HIS A 56 7.02 -17.52 -2.66
C HIS A 56 6.96 -18.20 -1.28
N ASP A 57 8.07 -18.76 -0.81
CA ASP A 57 8.16 -19.45 0.48
C ASP A 57 7.85 -18.52 1.65
N LEU A 58 8.33 -17.27 1.60
CA LEU A 58 8.00 -16.24 2.59
C LEU A 58 6.50 -15.91 2.58
N LEU A 59 5.92 -15.71 1.40
CA LEU A 59 4.48 -15.39 1.29
C LEU A 59 3.61 -16.57 1.75
N ALA A 60 4.02 -17.79 1.46
CA ALA A 60 3.37 -19.01 1.93
C ALA A 60 3.45 -19.15 3.46
N ALA A 61 4.62 -18.94 4.06
CA ALA A 61 4.80 -18.97 5.51
C ALA A 61 3.95 -17.90 6.22
N LEU A 62 3.87 -16.68 5.67
CA LEU A 62 2.98 -15.62 6.17
C LEU A 62 1.51 -16.01 6.04
N THR A 63 1.13 -16.60 4.91
CA THR A 63 -0.24 -17.07 4.66
C THR A 63 -0.66 -18.11 5.68
N VAL A 64 0.22 -19.07 6.00
CA VAL A 64 -0.04 -20.08 7.05
C VAL A 64 -0.29 -19.40 8.39
N ALA A 65 0.59 -18.48 8.80
CA ALA A 65 0.47 -17.77 10.08
C ALA A 65 -0.82 -16.92 10.18
N LEU A 66 -1.20 -16.25 9.08
CA LEU A 66 -2.41 -15.42 9.04
C LEU A 66 -3.69 -16.27 9.03
N LYS A 67 -3.68 -17.42 8.34
CA LYS A 67 -4.81 -18.38 8.36
C LYS A 67 -5.02 -19.04 9.71
N SER A 68 -3.97 -19.19 10.52
CA SER A 68 -4.08 -19.69 11.89
C SER A 68 -4.62 -18.65 12.89
N SER A 69 -4.79 -17.39 12.48
CA SER A 69 -5.41 -16.37 13.33
C SER A 69 -6.94 -16.55 13.37
N PRO A 70 -7.64 -16.00 14.38
CA PRO A 70 -9.10 -16.12 14.48
C PRO A 70 -9.86 -15.19 13.51
N PHE A 71 -9.14 -14.42 12.70
CA PHE A 71 -9.70 -13.48 11.73
C PHE A 71 -10.03 -14.15 10.40
N ASP A 72 -10.94 -13.53 9.64
CA ASP A 72 -11.30 -13.97 8.31
C ASP A 72 -10.20 -13.60 7.30
N PHE A 73 -9.25 -14.50 7.08
CA PHE A 73 -8.15 -14.26 6.16
C PHE A 73 -8.57 -14.34 4.69
N GLN A 74 -8.52 -13.20 4.02
CA GLN A 74 -9.00 -13.02 2.64
C GLN A 74 -7.91 -13.17 1.58
N GLY A 75 -6.63 -13.05 1.97
CA GLY A 75 -5.52 -13.34 1.06
C GLY A 75 -4.26 -12.51 1.28
N ALA A 76 -3.18 -12.99 0.67
CA ALA A 76 -1.88 -12.34 0.63
C ALA A 76 -1.47 -12.10 -0.83
N GLN A 77 -1.07 -10.88 -1.15
CA GLN A 77 -0.65 -10.52 -2.51
C GLN A 77 0.54 -9.57 -2.50
N ILE A 78 1.44 -9.76 -3.48
CA ILE A 78 2.45 -8.76 -3.82
C ILE A 78 1.77 -7.70 -4.71
N LEU A 79 1.56 -6.52 -4.15
CA LEU A 79 0.93 -5.41 -4.86
C LEU A 79 1.87 -4.86 -5.93
N SER A 80 1.35 -4.44 -7.07
CA SER A 80 2.12 -3.62 -8.01
C SER A 80 2.33 -2.21 -7.45
N SER A 81 3.37 -1.51 -7.90
CA SER A 81 3.61 -0.12 -7.48
C SER A 81 2.39 0.76 -7.78
N LEU A 82 1.78 0.55 -8.95
CA LEU A 82 0.60 1.30 -9.38
C LEU A 82 -0.62 1.06 -8.47
N LYS A 83 -0.91 -0.19 -8.09
CA LYS A 83 -2.01 -0.51 -7.16
C LYS A 83 -1.78 0.10 -5.78
N GLN A 84 -0.54 -0.01 -5.28
CA GLN A 84 -0.16 0.56 -3.99
C GLN A 84 -0.42 2.07 -3.94
N GLU A 85 0.06 2.82 -4.93
CA GLU A 85 -0.12 4.27 -4.96
C GLU A 85 -1.57 4.69 -5.24
N ALA A 86 -2.31 3.94 -6.07
CA ALA A 86 -3.74 4.15 -6.24
C ALA A 86 -4.52 3.97 -4.92
N PHE A 87 -4.21 2.93 -4.13
CA PHE A 87 -4.84 2.74 -2.82
C PHE A 87 -4.50 3.86 -1.84
N ASN A 88 -3.25 4.34 -1.83
CA ASN A 88 -2.86 5.50 -1.02
C ASN A 88 -3.67 6.75 -1.41
N TRP A 89 -3.79 7.01 -2.71
CA TRP A 89 -4.58 8.13 -3.23
C TRP A 89 -6.06 8.05 -2.85
N VAL A 90 -6.65 6.85 -2.94
CA VAL A 90 -8.03 6.61 -2.49
C VAL A 90 -8.16 6.83 -0.99
N ALA A 91 -7.25 6.28 -0.18
CA ALA A 91 -7.31 6.43 1.28
C ALA A 91 -7.26 7.89 1.73
N VAL A 92 -6.34 8.69 1.17
CA VAL A 92 -6.23 10.12 1.48
C VAL A 92 -7.51 10.87 1.07
N ASN A 93 -8.01 10.66 -0.15
CA ASN A 93 -9.20 11.36 -0.62
C ASN A 93 -10.49 10.90 0.09
N TYR A 94 -10.52 9.67 0.59
CA TYR A 94 -11.61 9.15 1.43
C TYR A 94 -11.62 9.84 2.80
N VAL A 95 -10.48 9.86 3.50
CA VAL A 95 -10.37 10.50 4.82
C VAL A 95 -10.63 12.01 4.75
N LEU A 96 -10.29 12.67 3.64
CA LEU A 96 -10.54 14.10 3.43
C LEU A 96 -11.97 14.42 2.95
N GLU A 97 -12.83 13.41 2.78
CA GLU A 97 -14.20 13.56 2.27
C GLU A 97 -14.24 14.28 0.90
N ASN A 98 -13.27 13.95 0.04
CA ASN A 98 -13.17 14.52 -1.31
C ASN A 98 -14.05 13.78 -2.33
N PHE A 99 -14.47 12.55 -2.04
CA PHE A 99 -15.41 11.81 -2.88
C PHE A 99 -16.87 12.20 -2.57
N PHE A 100 -17.23 12.19 -1.30
CA PHE A 100 -18.58 12.45 -0.81
C PHE A 100 -18.50 13.11 0.57
N LYS A 101 -19.62 13.69 1.01
CA LYS A 101 -19.81 14.15 2.39
C LYS A 101 -21.27 13.95 2.80
N TYR A 102 -21.55 14.02 4.09
CA TYR A 102 -22.93 14.10 4.58
C TYR A 102 -23.41 15.56 4.56
N ASP A 103 -24.62 15.78 4.06
CA ASP A 103 -25.29 17.07 4.20
C ASP A 103 -25.92 17.23 5.59
N TRP A 104 -26.57 18.38 5.84
CA TRP A 104 -27.21 18.67 7.13
C TRP A 104 -28.39 17.72 7.45
N ARG A 105 -28.90 16.97 6.47
CA ARG A 105 -29.95 15.96 6.62
C ARG A 105 -29.38 14.56 6.84
N GLY A 106 -28.06 14.41 6.86
CA GLY A 106 -27.38 13.11 6.92
C GLY A 106 -27.45 12.34 5.60
N GLN A 107 -27.69 13.01 4.46
CA GLN A 107 -27.67 12.36 3.15
C GLN A 107 -26.27 12.42 2.54
N LEU A 108 -25.86 11.31 1.92
CA LEU A 108 -24.59 11.22 1.20
C LEU A 108 -24.69 12.03 -0.10
N VAL A 109 -23.91 13.11 -0.20
CA VAL A 109 -23.86 13.96 -1.39
C VAL A 109 -22.45 14.03 -1.98
N PRO A 110 -22.30 14.11 -3.32
CA PRO A 110 -20.99 14.28 -3.94
C PRO A 110 -20.27 15.51 -3.39
N SER A 111 -18.98 15.36 -3.08
CA SER A 111 -18.16 16.47 -2.62
C SER A 111 -17.82 17.39 -3.80
N ARG A 112 -17.85 18.71 -3.57
CA ARG A 112 -17.38 19.72 -4.55
C ARG A 112 -15.90 20.06 -4.37
N LYS A 113 -15.21 19.40 -3.44
CA LYS A 113 -13.78 19.61 -3.19
C LYS A 113 -12.97 19.09 -4.37
N ARG A 114 -11.82 19.72 -4.62
CA ARG A 114 -10.84 19.19 -5.57
C ARG A 114 -10.18 17.96 -4.96
N MET A 115 -9.86 16.98 -5.81
CA MET A 115 -9.11 15.80 -5.36
C MET A 115 -7.69 16.20 -4.98
N ALA A 116 -7.23 15.71 -3.83
CA ALA A 116 -5.87 15.90 -3.38
C ALA A 116 -4.90 15.04 -4.22
N GLY A 117 -3.74 15.61 -4.55
CA GLY A 117 -2.57 14.84 -4.95
C GLY A 117 -1.89 14.25 -3.72
N VAL A 118 -1.27 13.08 -3.87
CA VAL A 118 -0.55 12.39 -2.81
C VAL A 118 0.92 12.29 -3.20
N LEU A 119 1.80 12.83 -2.36
CA LEU A 119 3.24 12.69 -2.47
C LEU A 119 3.70 11.61 -1.48
N SER A 120 4.19 10.48 -2.01
CA SER A 120 4.72 9.37 -1.23
C SER A 120 6.24 9.34 -1.38
N ILE A 121 6.97 9.35 -0.26
CA ILE A 121 8.44 9.32 -0.25
C ILE A 121 8.87 7.99 0.36
N GLY A 122 9.40 7.09 -0.47
CA GLY A 122 9.99 5.84 -0.02
C GLY A 122 11.50 5.92 0.14
N GLY A 123 12.12 4.80 0.55
CA GLY A 123 13.58 4.70 0.63
C GLY A 123 14.27 4.85 -0.71
N THR A 124 13.67 4.31 -1.78
CA THR A 124 14.31 4.20 -3.11
C THR A 124 13.71 5.08 -4.22
N SER A 125 12.60 5.75 -3.96
CA SER A 125 11.93 6.61 -4.95
C SER A 125 10.88 7.47 -4.27
N THR A 126 10.51 8.55 -4.95
CA THR A 126 9.36 9.38 -4.60
C THR A 126 8.29 9.22 -5.69
N GLN A 127 7.02 9.23 -5.29
CA GLN A 127 5.86 9.10 -6.18
C GLN A 127 4.91 10.26 -5.94
N LEU A 128 4.40 10.85 -7.02
CA LEU A 128 3.31 11.82 -6.99
C LEU A 128 2.10 11.23 -7.71
N THR A 129 1.03 10.99 -6.95
CA THR A 129 -0.22 10.42 -7.47
C THR A 129 -1.33 11.45 -7.45
N SER A 130 -1.93 11.74 -8.60
CA SER A 130 -2.98 12.74 -8.72
C SER A 130 -4.01 12.37 -9.78
N ARG A 131 -5.20 12.97 -9.68
CA ARG A 131 -6.20 12.89 -10.74
C ARG A 131 -5.71 13.70 -11.95
N THR A 132 -5.86 13.13 -13.15
CA THR A 132 -5.60 13.84 -14.41
C THR A 132 -6.89 14.52 -14.90
N GLU A 133 -6.76 15.72 -15.47
CA GLU A 133 -7.86 16.41 -16.14
C GLU A 133 -8.17 15.78 -17.50
N GLU A 134 -9.44 15.81 -17.92
CA GLU A 134 -9.89 15.23 -19.20
C GLU A 134 -9.20 15.93 -20.38
N GLY A 135 -8.57 15.16 -21.28
CA GLY A 135 -7.92 15.66 -22.50
C GLY A 135 -6.44 15.34 -22.63
N ASN A 136 -5.75 15.05 -21.52
CA ASN A 136 -4.37 14.56 -21.56
C ASN A 136 -4.37 13.04 -21.72
N GLN A 137 -3.56 12.50 -22.65
CA GLN A 137 -3.37 11.06 -22.78
C GLN A 137 -3.00 10.48 -21.41
N VAL A 138 -3.77 9.50 -20.93
CA VAL A 138 -3.43 8.77 -19.71
C VAL A 138 -2.09 8.09 -19.99
N PRO A 139 -0.99 8.47 -19.32
CA PRO A 139 0.30 7.83 -19.56
C PRO A 139 0.18 6.34 -19.20
N GLU A 140 1.07 5.47 -19.72
CA GLU A 140 1.05 4.01 -19.47
C GLU A 140 0.92 3.62 -17.98
N GLU A 141 1.25 4.53 -17.07
CA GLU A 141 1.20 4.37 -15.61
C GLU A 141 -0.07 4.99 -14.96
N GLY A 142 -1.21 4.97 -15.66
CA GLY A 142 -2.50 5.43 -15.15
C GLY A 142 -3.45 4.30 -14.74
N VAL A 143 -4.32 4.55 -13.75
CA VAL A 143 -5.42 3.67 -13.36
C VAL A 143 -6.75 4.39 -13.52
N ARG A 144 -7.71 3.70 -14.13
CA ARG A 144 -9.11 4.13 -14.15
C ARG A 144 -9.85 3.48 -12.98
N LEU A 145 -10.34 4.30 -12.06
CA LEU A 145 -11.12 3.87 -10.89
C LEU A 145 -12.58 4.31 -11.04
N GLN A 146 -13.52 3.44 -10.69
CA GLN A 146 -14.93 3.80 -10.54
C GLN A 146 -15.27 3.81 -9.05
N LEU A 147 -15.48 4.99 -8.48
CA LEU A 147 -15.75 5.18 -7.05
C LEU A 147 -16.98 6.05 -6.91
N TYR A 148 -17.96 5.60 -6.11
CA TYR A 148 -19.18 6.37 -5.81
C TYR A 148 -19.92 6.90 -7.04
N GLY A 149 -19.98 6.11 -8.12
CA GLY A 149 -20.64 6.49 -9.37
C GLY A 149 -19.85 7.45 -10.26
N GLN A 150 -18.63 7.83 -9.88
CA GLN A 150 -17.75 8.68 -10.69
C GLN A 150 -16.54 7.90 -11.20
N THR A 151 -16.11 8.25 -12.42
CA THR A 151 -14.85 7.76 -12.98
C THR A 151 -13.71 8.71 -12.60
N HIS A 152 -12.63 8.16 -12.04
CA HIS A 152 -11.41 8.89 -11.73
C HIS A 152 -10.25 8.28 -12.50
N ASN A 153 -9.63 9.08 -13.37
CA ASN A 153 -8.36 8.75 -14.01
C ASN A 153 -7.24 9.24 -13.10
N VAL A 154 -6.53 8.31 -12.49
CA VAL A 154 -5.45 8.56 -11.52
C VAL A 154 -4.13 8.22 -12.18
N TYR A 155 -3.20 9.17 -12.17
CA TYR A 155 -1.87 9.00 -12.70
C TYR A 155 -0.85 9.06 -11.56
N THR A 156 0.19 8.23 -11.65
CA THR A 156 1.32 8.26 -10.73
C THR A 156 2.58 8.60 -11.49
N HIS A 157 3.17 9.75 -11.19
CA HIS A 157 4.52 10.09 -11.65
C HIS A 157 5.55 9.54 -10.67
N ARG A 158 6.53 8.80 -11.18
CA ARG A 158 7.60 8.21 -10.36
C ARG A 158 8.93 8.93 -10.59
N CYS A 159 9.52 9.40 -9.49
CA CYS A 159 10.87 9.97 -9.46
C CYS A 159 11.85 8.95 -8.84
N PRO A 160 12.52 8.10 -9.66
CA PRO A 160 13.53 7.17 -9.16
C PRO A 160 14.73 7.92 -8.57
N CYS A 161 15.46 7.29 -7.63
CA CYS A 161 16.66 7.86 -6.99
C CYS A 161 16.45 9.12 -6.13
N HIS A 162 15.19 9.52 -5.93
CA HIS A 162 14.78 10.62 -5.06
C HIS A 162 14.11 10.11 -3.77
N GLY A 163 14.43 8.87 -3.37
CA GLY A 163 14.02 8.33 -2.07
C GLY A 163 14.99 8.75 -0.97
N THR A 164 14.57 8.62 0.28
CA THR A 164 15.35 9.06 1.45
C THR A 164 16.73 8.41 1.52
N ASP A 165 16.83 7.12 1.19
CA ASP A 165 18.08 6.36 1.32
C ASP A 165 19.08 6.77 0.25
N GLN A 166 18.61 7.05 -0.98
CA GLN A 166 19.49 7.49 -2.07
C GLN A 166 19.91 8.94 -1.92
N LEU A 167 19.00 9.81 -1.45
CA LEU A 167 19.35 11.19 -1.12
C LEU A 167 20.42 11.21 -0.04
N ARG A 168 20.28 10.38 1.01
CA ARG A 168 21.30 10.21 2.04
C ARG A 168 22.62 9.71 1.46
N SER A 169 22.62 8.64 0.66
CA SER A 169 23.84 8.09 0.08
C SER A 169 24.55 9.09 -0.85
N ARG A 170 23.80 9.82 -1.69
CA ARG A 170 24.35 10.87 -2.56
C ARG A 170 24.98 12.00 -1.75
N LEU A 171 24.31 12.46 -0.70
CA LEU A 171 24.84 13.48 0.19
C LEU A 171 26.15 13.01 0.85
N LEU A 172 26.20 11.78 1.37
CA LEU A 172 27.41 11.22 1.95
C LEU A 172 28.55 11.10 0.93
N SER A 173 28.27 10.66 -0.30
CA SER A 173 29.28 10.62 -1.36
C SER A 173 29.85 12.00 -1.68
N MET A 174 29.01 13.04 -1.71
CA MET A 174 29.47 14.42 -1.92
C MET A 174 30.34 14.92 -0.77
N LEU A 175 30.02 14.55 0.47
CA LEU A 175 30.78 14.95 1.66
C LEU A 175 32.13 14.23 1.79
N ILE A 176 32.26 13.00 1.30
CA ILE A 176 33.50 12.21 1.33
C ILE A 176 34.46 12.58 0.20
N GLN A 177 33.96 13.23 -0.87
CA GLN A 177 34.78 13.73 -1.98
C GLN A 177 35.49 15.07 -1.67
N VAL A 178 35.35 15.57 -0.45
CA VAL A 178 36.09 16.72 0.10
C VAL A 178 37.29 16.22 0.90
#